data_AF-A0AAV5SJ50-F1
#
_entry.id   AF-A0AAV5SJ50-F1
#
_cell.length_a   1.000
_cell.length_b   1.000
_cell.length_c   1.000
_cell.angle_alpha   90.00
_cell.angle_beta   90.00
_cell.angle_gamma   90.00
#
_symmetry.space_group_name_H-M   'P 1'
#
loop_
_entity.id
_entity.type
_entity.pdbx_description
1 polymer ?
#
loop_
_entity_poly.entity_id
_entity_poly.type
_entity_poly.pdbx_seq_one_letter_code
_entity_poly.pdbx_strand_id
1 'polypeptide(L)'
;LAFVIVVTIAYDVEESMTAEEMIAHWGYPVESYDITTEDGYILKLLRIPHGRSSSTKTFLSDSNSACHRPPILFVHGFMMDASAFVLNPPESSPGMILADAGFDVFLLTVRGTSDSQRHLKLTKKDAEYWKFSMDEMAKYDVPAAIDAVLSLSGAESLYYVGHSQGTMISFLMLSQRPEYNEKVRALFELSPSGTGHSARGVSRLGQVMQRNFHGVFD
;
A
#
# COMPACT_ATOMS: atom_id res chain seq x y z
N LEU A 1 46.28 -28.72 -10.99
CA LEU A 1 45.36 -27.97 -10.10
C LEU A 1 44.03 -27.80 -10.84
N ALA A 2 42.94 -28.36 -10.32
CA ALA A 2 41.60 -28.09 -10.84
C ALA A 2 40.99 -26.98 -9.97
N PHE A 3 40.59 -25.88 -10.59
CA PHE A 3 39.81 -24.83 -9.93
C PHE A 3 38.34 -25.25 -9.95
N VAL A 4 37.79 -25.53 -8.76
CA VAL A 4 36.35 -25.63 -8.58
C VAL A 4 35.82 -24.20 -8.49
N ILE A 5 35.14 -23.74 -9.53
CA ILE A 5 34.36 -22.51 -9.46
C ILE A 5 33.07 -22.85 -8.72
N VAL A 6 33.01 -22.47 -7.44
CA VAL A 6 31.75 -22.47 -6.70
C VAL A 6 30.99 -21.22 -7.16
N VAL A 7 30.01 -21.41 -8.04
CA VAL A 7 29.02 -20.37 -8.32
C VAL A 7 28.02 -20.40 -7.17
N THR A 8 28.24 -19.58 -6.15
CA THR A 8 27.18 -19.23 -5.22
C THR A 8 26.18 -18.35 -5.98
N ILE A 9 25.02 -18.91 -6.30
CA ILE A 9 23.85 -18.10 -6.62
C ILE A 9 23.50 -17.39 -5.31
N ALA A 10 23.84 -16.11 -5.20
CA ALA A 10 23.34 -15.28 -4.12
C ALA A 10 21.84 -15.10 -4.37
N TYR A 11 21.02 -15.87 -3.64
CA TYR A 11 19.58 -15.70 -3.64
C TYR A 11 19.26 -14.51 -2.74
N ASP A 12 18.48 -13.56 -3.25
CA ASP A 12 17.98 -12.50 -2.40
C ASP A 12 16.91 -13.08 -1.48
N VAL A 13 17.14 -13.02 -0.17
CA VAL A 13 16.26 -13.64 0.83
C VAL A 13 14.87 -12.98 0.77
N GLU A 14 14.81 -11.71 0.36
CA GLU A 14 13.59 -10.91 0.25
C GLU A 14 12.67 -11.40 -0.88
N GLU A 15 13.18 -12.16 -1.86
CA GLU A 15 12.36 -12.67 -2.99
C GLU A 15 11.18 -13.53 -2.53
N SER A 16 11.31 -14.18 -1.37
CA SER A 16 10.27 -15.05 -0.79
C SER A 16 9.50 -14.42 0.37
N MET A 17 9.81 -13.18 0.74
CA MET A 17 9.24 -12.50 1.89
C MET A 17 7.96 -11.73 1.54
N THR A 18 7.02 -11.71 2.47
CA THR A 18 5.95 -10.72 2.50
C THR A 18 6.49 -9.32 2.82
N ALA A 19 5.72 -8.27 2.53
CA ALA A 19 6.10 -6.91 2.90
C ALA A 19 6.34 -6.75 4.42
N GLU A 20 5.57 -7.46 5.25
CA GLU A 20 5.73 -7.50 6.70
C GLU A 20 7.08 -8.10 7.10
N GLU A 21 7.46 -9.21 6.48
CA GLU A 21 8.75 -9.88 6.70
C GLU A 21 9.92 -9.05 6.19
N MET A 22 9.81 -8.35 5.06
CA MET A 22 10.82 -7.42 4.54
C MET A 22 11.10 -6.29 5.55
N ILE A 23 10.04 -5.67 6.08
CA ILE A 23 10.17 -4.59 7.08
C ILE A 23 10.89 -5.10 8.33
N ALA A 24 10.47 -6.26 8.85
CA ALA A 24 11.07 -6.87 10.02
C ALA A 24 12.53 -7.30 9.77
N HIS A 25 12.82 -7.83 8.57
CA HIS A 25 14.17 -8.24 8.15
C HIS A 25 15.17 -7.10 8.25
N TRP A 26 14.77 -5.90 7.84
CA TRP A 26 15.58 -4.69 7.92
C TRP A 26 15.63 -4.04 9.30
N GLY A 27 14.99 -4.64 10.31
CA GLY A 27 15.05 -4.23 11.72
C GLY A 27 14.11 -3.10 12.10
N TYR A 28 13.09 -2.82 11.29
CA TYR A 28 12.04 -1.87 11.62
C TYR A 28 10.94 -2.53 12.46
N PRO A 29 10.30 -1.80 13.40
CA PRO A 29 9.05 -2.27 13.99
C PRO A 29 7.98 -2.35 12.92
N VAL A 30 7.19 -3.42 12.94
CA VAL A 30 6.04 -3.58 12.05
C VAL A 30 4.83 -4.05 12.85
N GLU A 31 3.70 -3.39 12.62
CA GLU A 31 2.40 -3.79 13.12
C GLU A 31 1.51 -4.13 11.93
N SER A 32 0.63 -5.12 12.08
CA SER A 32 -0.32 -5.51 11.06
C SER A 32 -1.75 -5.44 11.57
N TYR A 33 -2.61 -4.87 10.73
CA TYR A 33 -4.03 -4.72 11.01
C TYR A 33 -4.87 -5.28 9.86
N ASP A 34 -5.99 -5.88 10.25
CA ASP A 34 -7.09 -6.22 9.36
C ASP A 34 -8.14 -5.11 9.45
N ILE A 35 -8.35 -4.38 8.36
CA ILE A 35 -9.40 -3.35 8.27
C ILE A 35 -10.55 -3.89 7.44
N THR A 36 -11.78 -3.62 7.88
CA THR A 36 -12.99 -4.08 7.19
C THR A 36 -13.67 -2.92 6.48
N THR A 37 -13.90 -3.05 5.19
CA THR A 37 -14.61 -2.06 4.38
C THR A 37 -16.12 -2.13 4.63
N GLU A 38 -16.85 -1.06 4.30
CA GLU A 38 -18.31 -1.01 4.47
C GLU A 38 -19.03 -2.12 3.68
N ASP A 39 -18.51 -2.47 2.50
CA ASP A 39 -19.04 -3.55 1.67
C ASP A 39 -18.52 -4.94 2.05
N GLY A 40 -17.64 -5.04 3.05
CA GLY A 40 -17.29 -6.29 3.73
C GLY A 40 -16.00 -6.96 3.30
N TYR A 41 -15.16 -6.31 2.47
CA TYR A 41 -13.80 -6.78 2.21
C TYR A 41 -12.92 -6.57 3.44
N ILE A 42 -11.98 -7.49 3.66
CA ILE A 42 -10.99 -7.39 4.74
C ILE A 42 -9.63 -7.14 4.09
N LEU A 43 -9.07 -5.97 4.37
CA LEU A 43 -7.82 -5.49 3.80
C LEU A 43 -6.70 -5.55 4.83
N LYS A 44 -5.49 -5.83 4.36
CA LYS A 44 -4.27 -5.73 5.15
C LYS A 44 -3.77 -4.29 5.16
N LEU A 45 -3.51 -3.76 6.35
CA LEU A 45 -2.84 -2.49 6.58
C LEU A 45 -1.60 -2.75 7.43
N LEU A 46 -0.42 -2.45 6.88
CA LEU A 46 0.84 -2.51 7.63
C LEU A 46 1.18 -1.13 8.19
N ARG A 47 1.82 -1.09 9.35
CA ARG A 47 2.30 0.13 9.99
C ARG A 47 3.74 -0.01 10.42
N ILE A 48 4.56 0.99 10.10
CA ILE A 48 5.92 1.19 10.60
C ILE A 48 5.87 2.41 11.54
N PRO A 49 5.67 2.21 12.85
CA PRO A 49 5.38 3.30 13.78
C PRO A 49 6.57 4.25 14.02
N HIS A 50 7.79 3.80 13.75
CA HIS A 50 9.00 4.62 13.81
C HIS A 50 10.18 3.96 13.09
N GLY A 51 11.21 4.74 12.76
CA GLY A 51 12.48 4.24 12.23
C GLY A 51 13.29 3.36 13.20
N ARG A 52 14.38 2.76 12.71
CA ARG A 52 15.19 1.76 13.46
C ARG A 52 15.82 2.32 14.73
N SER A 53 16.23 3.59 14.69
CA SER A 53 16.80 4.27 15.85
C SER A 53 15.75 5.17 16.48
N SER A 54 15.15 4.71 17.58
CA SER A 54 14.22 5.51 18.41
C SER A 54 14.85 6.82 18.94
N SER A 55 16.18 6.94 18.84
CA SER A 55 17.02 8.03 19.38
C SER A 55 17.51 9.06 18.35
N THR A 56 17.19 8.95 17.07
CA THR A 56 17.57 10.00 16.11
C THR A 56 16.81 11.27 16.48
N LYS A 57 17.54 12.33 16.82
CA LYS A 57 16.98 13.68 16.89
C LYS A 57 16.39 14.01 15.52
N THR A 58 15.10 13.80 15.35
CA THR A 58 14.40 14.24 14.14
C THR A 58 14.37 15.77 14.14
N PHE A 59 14.18 16.40 12.99
CA PHE A 59 13.87 17.83 12.92
C PHE A 59 12.60 18.22 13.71
N LEU A 60 11.87 17.24 14.24
CA LEU A 60 10.65 17.36 15.02
C LEU A 60 10.86 17.00 16.51
N SER A 61 12.07 16.60 16.93
CA SER A 61 12.35 16.18 18.31
C SER A 61 12.75 17.35 19.20
N ASP A 62 11.80 18.21 19.55
CA ASP A 62 11.94 18.98 20.78
C ASP A 62 11.60 18.06 21.95
N SER A 63 12.61 17.84 22.79
CA SER A 63 12.55 17.06 24.02
C SER A 63 11.42 17.57 24.93
N ASN A 64 10.49 16.69 25.30
CA ASN A 64 9.40 16.82 26.30
C ASN A 64 7.95 16.77 25.81
N SER A 65 7.68 16.46 24.54
CA SER A 65 6.32 16.09 24.13
C SER A 65 6.31 14.64 23.66
N ALA A 66 5.31 13.86 24.08
CA ALA A 66 4.86 12.68 23.38
C ALA A 66 4.35 13.11 21.99
N CYS A 67 5.28 13.47 21.11
CA CYS A 67 5.01 14.10 19.83
C CYS A 67 4.47 13.02 18.91
N HIS A 68 3.17 13.12 18.60
CA HIS A 68 2.48 12.22 17.68
C HIS A 68 3.16 12.38 16.31
N ARG A 69 3.83 11.31 15.86
CA ARG A 69 4.47 11.29 14.54
C ARG A 69 3.39 11.46 13.47
N PRO A 70 3.59 12.34 12.47
CA PRO A 70 2.57 12.59 11.46
C PRO A 70 2.29 11.31 10.66
N PRO A 71 1.02 10.86 10.56
CA PRO A 71 0.71 9.67 9.80
C PRO A 71 0.83 9.92 8.29
N ILE A 72 1.38 8.94 7.59
CA ILE A 72 1.48 8.93 6.13
C ILE A 72 1.01 7.59 5.57
N LEU A 73 0.00 7.64 4.70
CA LEU A 73 -0.60 6.49 4.07
C LEU A 73 -0.08 6.32 2.63
N PHE A 74 0.50 5.17 2.34
CA PHE A 74 0.89 4.76 1.00
C PHE A 74 -0.15 3.85 0.36
N VAL A 75 -0.50 4.14 -0.89
CA VAL A 75 -1.43 3.35 -1.69
C VAL A 75 -0.77 2.97 -3.01
N HIS A 76 -0.65 1.67 -3.24
CA HIS A 76 0.10 1.10 -4.36
C HIS A 76 -0.63 1.21 -5.71
N GLY A 77 0.11 0.91 -6.79
CA GLY A 77 -0.40 0.92 -8.16
C GLY A 77 -1.09 -0.39 -8.57
N PHE A 78 -1.48 -0.46 -9.85
CA PHE A 78 -2.07 -1.67 -10.44
C PHE A 78 -1.07 -2.84 -10.42
N MET A 79 -1.53 -4.04 -10.04
CA MET A 79 -0.70 -5.27 -9.91
C MET A 79 0.50 -5.14 -8.97
N MET A 80 0.33 -4.37 -7.89
CA MET A 80 1.33 -4.21 -6.82
C MET A 80 0.69 -4.53 -5.47
N ASP A 81 1.48 -4.48 -4.41
CA ASP A 81 1.04 -4.54 -3.00
C ASP A 81 1.90 -3.59 -2.14
N ALA A 82 1.78 -3.69 -0.80
CA ALA A 82 2.57 -2.89 0.13
C ALA A 82 4.10 -3.01 -0.04
N SER A 83 4.61 -4.13 -0.57
CA SER A 83 6.05 -4.36 -0.78
C SER A 83 6.66 -3.31 -1.71
N ALA A 84 5.87 -2.71 -2.61
CA ALA A 84 6.28 -1.66 -3.53
C ALA A 84 7.03 -0.49 -2.87
N PHE A 85 6.78 -0.25 -1.58
CA PHE A 85 7.35 0.86 -0.82
C PHE A 85 8.49 0.44 0.14
N VAL A 86 8.79 -0.85 0.21
CA VAL A 86 9.76 -1.46 1.13
C VAL A 86 10.67 -2.51 0.48
N LEU A 87 10.58 -2.69 -0.85
CA LEU A 87 11.30 -3.73 -1.61
C LEU A 87 12.81 -3.52 -1.70
N ASN A 88 13.29 -2.28 -1.55
CA ASN A 88 14.72 -1.96 -1.63
C ASN A 88 15.34 -1.89 -0.22
N PRO A 89 16.68 -1.83 -0.11
CA PRO A 89 17.33 -1.50 1.15
C PRO A 89 16.80 -0.19 1.79
N PRO A 90 16.91 -0.03 3.12
CA PRO A 90 16.28 1.05 3.88
C PRO A 90 16.53 2.46 3.35
N GLU A 91 17.72 2.72 2.84
CA GLU A 91 18.15 4.00 2.27
C GLU A 91 17.49 4.35 0.93
N SER A 92 16.80 3.40 0.31
CA SER A 92 16.15 3.54 -1.02
C SER A 92 14.68 3.09 -1.03
N SER A 93 14.12 2.72 0.13
CA SER A 93 12.72 2.32 0.29
C SER A 93 11.92 3.46 0.91
N PRO A 94 10.95 4.07 0.20
CA PRO A 94 10.26 5.27 0.68
C PRO A 94 9.54 5.07 2.02
N GLY A 95 8.97 3.89 2.28
CA GLY A 95 8.35 3.59 3.57
C GLY A 95 9.34 3.63 4.73
N MET A 96 10.54 3.08 4.51
CA MET A 96 11.62 3.04 5.52
C MET A 96 12.29 4.40 5.70
N ILE A 97 12.55 5.12 4.60
CA ILE A 97 13.10 6.48 4.63
C ILE A 97 12.22 7.42 5.45
N LEU A 98 10.89 7.36 5.26
CA LEU A 98 9.97 8.23 6.00
C LEU A 98 9.82 7.82 7.47
N ALA A 99 9.89 6.53 7.78
CA ALA A 99 9.93 6.06 9.17
C ALA A 99 11.18 6.59 9.89
N ASP A 100 12.36 6.50 9.25
CA ASP A 100 13.62 7.07 9.77
C ASP A 100 13.58 8.61 9.85
N ALA A 101 12.81 9.28 8.99
CA ALA A 101 12.56 10.73 9.05
C ALA A 101 11.56 11.17 10.13
N GLY A 102 10.90 10.22 10.82
CA GLY A 102 10.01 10.49 11.94
C GLY A 102 8.51 10.50 11.62
N PHE A 103 8.09 9.95 10.48
CA PHE A 103 6.67 9.72 10.17
C PHE A 103 6.16 8.42 10.81
N ASP A 104 4.85 8.36 11.04
CA ASP A 104 4.12 7.12 11.34
C ASP A 104 3.60 6.55 10.01
N VAL A 105 4.26 5.53 9.48
CA VAL A 105 4.06 5.09 8.10
C VAL A 105 3.03 3.97 8.04
N PHE A 106 2.06 4.09 7.14
CA PHE A 106 1.03 3.09 6.88
C PHE A 106 1.05 2.67 5.42
N LEU A 107 0.98 1.36 5.15
CA LEU A 107 1.00 0.78 3.81
C LEU A 107 -0.30 0.00 3.60
N LEU A 108 -1.17 0.49 2.72
CA LEU A 108 -2.43 -0.19 2.39
C LEU A 108 -2.22 -1.19 1.25
N THR A 109 -2.70 -2.40 1.46
CA THR A 109 -2.92 -3.38 0.39
C THR A 109 -4.40 -3.41 0.02
N VAL A 110 -4.78 -2.93 -1.17
CA VAL A 110 -6.19 -2.83 -1.58
C VAL A 110 -6.82 -4.20 -1.90
N ARG A 111 -8.15 -4.26 -1.99
CA ARG A 111 -8.93 -5.49 -2.24
C ARG A 111 -8.42 -6.26 -3.46
N GLY A 112 -8.42 -7.58 -3.36
CA GLY A 112 -8.06 -8.48 -4.47
C GLY A 112 -6.57 -8.74 -4.64
N THR A 113 -5.70 -7.94 -4.03
CA THR A 113 -4.27 -8.23 -3.88
C THR A 113 -4.05 -9.36 -2.87
N SER A 114 -2.93 -10.09 -2.96
CA SER A 114 -2.65 -11.35 -2.23
C SER A 114 -3.03 -11.31 -0.74
N ASP A 115 -2.67 -10.25 -0.01
CA ASP A 115 -2.94 -10.13 1.44
C ASP A 115 -4.34 -9.59 1.79
N SER A 116 -5.10 -9.16 0.78
CA SER A 116 -6.43 -8.56 0.90
C SER A 116 -7.48 -9.34 0.08
N GLN A 117 -7.36 -10.67 0.11
CA GLN A 117 -8.31 -11.59 -0.55
C GLN A 117 -9.31 -12.25 0.42
N ARG A 118 -9.87 -11.47 1.34
CA ARG A 118 -10.88 -11.93 2.32
C ARG A 118 -12.10 -11.01 2.32
N HIS A 119 -13.24 -11.59 2.71
CA HIS A 119 -14.50 -10.88 2.79
C HIS A 119 -15.40 -11.53 3.86
N LEU A 120 -16.26 -10.75 4.52
CA LEU A 120 -17.10 -11.21 5.63
C LEU A 120 -18.12 -12.28 5.22
N LYS A 121 -18.70 -12.14 4.03
CA LYS A 121 -19.77 -13.00 3.50
C LYS A 121 -19.41 -13.82 2.25
N LEU A 122 -18.51 -13.33 1.42
CA LEU A 122 -18.18 -13.90 0.11
C LEU A 122 -16.84 -14.63 0.18
N THR A 123 -16.66 -15.59 -0.71
CA THR A 123 -15.40 -16.33 -0.90
C THR A 123 -14.83 -16.04 -2.29
N LYS A 124 -13.55 -16.36 -2.48
CA LYS A 124 -12.88 -16.21 -3.79
C LYS A 124 -13.50 -17.04 -4.93
N LYS A 125 -14.39 -17.98 -4.61
CA LYS A 125 -15.12 -18.79 -5.59
C LYS A 125 -16.39 -18.10 -6.09
N ASP A 126 -16.89 -17.12 -5.35
CA ASP A 126 -18.11 -16.41 -5.71
C ASP A 126 -17.78 -15.34 -6.77
N ALA A 127 -18.49 -15.34 -7.89
CA ALA A 127 -18.27 -14.34 -8.94
C ALA A 127 -18.47 -12.91 -8.41
N GLU A 128 -19.41 -12.71 -7.48
CA GLU A 128 -19.66 -11.41 -6.83
C GLU A 128 -18.44 -10.88 -6.06
N TYR A 129 -17.57 -11.76 -5.56
CA TYR A 129 -16.33 -11.35 -4.88
C TYR A 129 -15.39 -10.59 -5.81
N TRP A 130 -15.44 -10.85 -7.12
CA TRP A 130 -14.55 -10.23 -8.10
C TRP A 130 -15.22 -9.08 -8.87
N LYS A 131 -16.46 -8.73 -8.52
CA LYS A 131 -17.19 -7.62 -9.13
C LYS A 131 -16.85 -6.29 -8.45
N PHE A 132 -15.60 -5.88 -8.56
CA PHE A 132 -15.13 -4.57 -8.14
C PHE A 132 -14.18 -3.98 -9.19
N SER A 133 -13.98 -2.67 -9.07
CA SER A 133 -13.04 -1.88 -9.85
C SER A 133 -12.30 -0.91 -8.93
N MET A 134 -11.55 0.03 -9.52
CA MET A 134 -10.97 1.15 -8.76
C MET A 134 -12.04 2.04 -8.11
N ASP A 135 -13.28 2.05 -8.62
CA ASP A 135 -14.37 2.84 -8.04
C ASP A 135 -14.70 2.35 -6.62
N GLU A 136 -14.80 1.04 -6.42
CA GLU A 136 -15.02 0.47 -5.08
C GLU A 136 -13.81 0.70 -4.15
N MET A 137 -12.59 0.65 -4.69
CA MET A 137 -11.38 0.97 -3.91
C MET A 137 -11.40 2.43 -3.41
N ALA A 138 -11.82 3.36 -4.26
CA ALA A 138 -11.95 4.77 -3.91
C ALA A 138 -13.10 5.02 -2.94
N LYS A 139 -14.21 4.30 -3.10
CA LYS A 139 -15.42 4.49 -2.29
C LYS A 139 -15.32 3.85 -0.91
N TYR A 140 -14.61 2.73 -0.78
CA TYR A 140 -14.62 1.90 0.42
C TYR A 140 -13.22 1.59 0.99
N ASP A 141 -12.25 1.19 0.17
CA ASP A 141 -10.93 0.74 0.67
C ASP A 141 -10.14 1.88 1.31
N VAL A 142 -9.87 2.93 0.53
CA VAL A 142 -9.09 4.08 1.00
C VAL A 142 -9.80 4.81 2.13
N PRO A 143 -11.12 5.06 2.09
CA PRO A 143 -11.87 5.58 3.23
C PRO A 143 -11.70 4.75 4.52
N ALA A 144 -11.87 3.43 4.45
CA ALA A 144 -11.67 2.55 5.61
C ALA A 144 -10.22 2.59 6.13
N ALA A 145 -9.24 2.68 5.23
CA ALA A 145 -7.84 2.80 5.59
C ALA A 145 -7.54 4.14 6.26
N ILE A 146 -8.04 5.27 5.72
CA ILE A 146 -7.87 6.59 6.31
C ILE A 146 -8.46 6.61 7.73
N ASP A 147 -9.69 6.12 7.91
CA ASP A 147 -10.33 6.09 9.23
C ASP A 147 -9.56 5.22 10.24
N ALA A 148 -9.05 4.06 9.80
CA ALA A 148 -8.19 3.23 10.63
C ALA A 148 -6.87 3.93 11.00
N VAL A 149 -6.22 4.60 10.05
CA VAL A 149 -4.96 5.35 10.28
C VAL A 149 -5.19 6.48 11.29
N LEU A 150 -6.24 7.28 11.12
CA LEU A 150 -6.56 8.37 12.04
C LEU A 150 -6.91 7.83 13.44
N SER A 151 -7.63 6.71 13.53
CA SER A 151 -7.92 6.05 14.81
C SER A 151 -6.67 5.51 15.50
N LEU A 152 -5.74 4.90 14.76
CA LEU A 152 -4.52 4.29 15.31
C LEU A 152 -3.47 5.33 15.71
N SER A 153 -3.39 6.43 14.96
CA SER A 153 -2.43 7.52 15.21
C SER A 153 -2.94 8.59 16.17
N GLY A 154 -4.27 8.73 16.32
CA GLY A 154 -4.90 9.81 17.06
C GLY A 154 -4.84 11.17 16.34
N ALA A 155 -4.42 11.21 15.08
CA ALA A 155 -4.36 12.43 14.29
C ALA A 155 -5.72 12.80 13.68
N GLU A 156 -5.93 14.08 13.41
CA GLU A 156 -7.13 14.57 12.71
C GLU A 156 -7.01 14.47 11.18
N SER A 157 -5.79 14.46 10.66
CA SER A 157 -5.50 14.35 9.22
C SER A 157 -4.17 13.60 8.98
N LEU A 158 -4.01 13.09 7.76
CA LEU A 158 -2.82 12.35 7.32
C LEU A 158 -2.25 12.89 6.01
N TYR A 159 -1.01 12.51 5.71
CA TYR A 159 -0.41 12.67 4.39
C TYR A 159 -0.71 11.44 3.53
N TYR A 160 -1.04 11.62 2.25
CA TYR A 160 -1.34 10.52 1.34
C TYR A 160 -0.30 10.47 0.23
N VAL A 161 0.21 9.27 -0.05
CA VAL A 161 1.12 8.99 -1.15
C VAL A 161 0.47 7.96 -2.07
N GLY A 162 0.12 8.36 -3.28
CA GLY A 162 -0.41 7.47 -4.31
C GLY A 162 0.67 7.16 -5.34
N HIS A 163 0.73 5.91 -5.82
CA HIS A 163 1.51 5.56 -7.02
C HIS A 163 0.61 5.02 -8.13
N SER A 164 0.73 5.54 -9.35
CA SER A 164 -0.02 5.06 -10.52
C SER A 164 -1.53 4.94 -10.25
N GLN A 165 -2.12 3.74 -10.19
CA GLN A 165 -3.52 3.53 -9.82
C GLN A 165 -3.88 4.12 -8.44
N GLY A 166 -2.97 4.10 -7.47
CA GLY A 166 -3.18 4.74 -6.17
C GLY A 166 -3.47 6.25 -6.28
N THR A 167 -2.98 6.91 -7.33
CA THR A 167 -3.29 8.33 -7.63
C THR A 167 -4.70 8.51 -8.21
N MET A 168 -5.17 7.55 -9.02
CA MET A 168 -6.54 7.57 -9.53
C MET A 168 -7.55 7.40 -8.40
N ILE A 169 -7.24 6.49 -7.47
CA ILE A 169 -8.08 6.18 -6.32
C ILE A 169 -8.21 7.42 -5.41
N SER A 170 -7.15 8.18 -5.16
CA SER A 170 -7.24 9.42 -4.37
C SER A 170 -8.11 10.48 -5.06
N PHE A 171 -7.92 10.71 -6.36
CA PHE A 171 -8.75 11.67 -7.11
C PHE A 171 -10.23 11.29 -7.11
N LEU A 172 -10.55 10.01 -7.34
CA LEU A 172 -11.92 9.51 -7.29
C LEU A 172 -12.50 9.65 -5.88
N MET A 173 -11.78 9.24 -4.85
CA MET A 173 -12.23 9.28 -3.47
C MET A 173 -12.54 10.71 -3.03
N LEU A 174 -11.62 11.66 -3.23
CA LEU A 174 -11.79 13.06 -2.80
C LEU A 174 -12.89 13.80 -3.57
N SER A 175 -13.18 13.37 -4.81
CA SER A 175 -14.29 13.92 -5.60
C SER A 175 -15.65 13.34 -5.21
N GLN A 176 -15.72 12.05 -4.89
CA GLN A 176 -16.96 11.34 -4.56
C GLN A 176 -17.33 11.43 -3.08
N ARG A 177 -16.33 11.62 -2.19
CA ARG A 177 -16.46 11.66 -0.73
C ARG A 177 -15.80 12.93 -0.18
N PRO A 178 -16.38 14.12 -0.43
CA PRO A 178 -15.76 15.38 -0.06
C PRO A 178 -15.50 15.54 1.43
N GLU A 179 -16.17 14.77 2.30
CA GLU A 179 -15.89 14.71 3.74
C GLU A 179 -14.47 14.22 4.08
N TYR A 180 -13.78 13.55 3.15
CA TYR A 180 -12.38 13.13 3.32
C TYR A 180 -11.36 14.20 2.92
N ASN A 181 -11.79 15.29 2.27
CA ASN A 181 -10.90 16.40 1.92
C ASN A 181 -10.25 17.04 3.16
N GLU A 182 -10.96 17.09 4.28
CA GLU A 182 -10.43 17.62 5.54
C GLU A 182 -9.49 16.65 6.26
N LYS A 183 -9.60 15.35 5.95
CA LYS A 183 -8.78 14.27 6.53
C LYS A 183 -7.44 14.08 5.81
N VAL A 184 -7.29 14.61 4.60
CA VAL A 184 -6.06 14.51 3.80
C VAL A 184 -5.36 15.86 3.75
N ARG A 185 -4.24 15.98 4.47
CA ARG A 185 -3.47 17.23 4.61
C ARG A 185 -2.76 17.61 3.32
N ALA A 186 -2.19 16.63 2.62
CA ALA A 186 -1.60 16.80 1.30
C ALA A 186 -1.55 15.47 0.54
N LEU A 187 -1.63 15.57 -0.79
CA LEU A 187 -1.46 14.48 -1.73
C LEU A 187 -0.07 14.54 -2.36
N PHE A 188 0.64 13.41 -2.35
CA PHE A 188 1.87 13.20 -3.10
C PHE A 188 1.62 12.14 -4.17
N GLU A 189 1.47 12.59 -5.42
CA GLU A 189 1.06 11.71 -6.52
C GLU A 189 2.27 11.32 -7.37
N LEU A 190 2.70 10.07 -7.25
CA LEU A 190 3.84 9.50 -7.96
C LEU A 190 3.37 8.83 -9.26
N SER A 191 3.83 9.35 -10.40
CA SER A 191 3.35 8.94 -11.73
C SER A 191 1.81 9.07 -11.86
N PRO A 192 1.24 10.28 -11.67
CA PRO A 192 -0.20 10.49 -11.63
C PRO A 192 -0.88 10.07 -12.93
N SER A 193 -1.97 9.33 -12.80
CA SER A 193 -2.82 8.92 -13.90
C SER A 193 -4.19 9.54 -13.71
N GLY A 194 -4.64 10.37 -14.66
CA GLY A 194 -5.98 10.98 -14.61
C GLY A 194 -6.89 10.55 -15.77
N THR A 195 -6.29 10.18 -16.91
CA THR A 195 -7.03 9.69 -18.08
C THR A 195 -6.31 8.53 -18.72
N GLY A 196 -7.06 7.53 -19.19
CA GLY A 196 -6.53 6.38 -19.92
C GLY A 196 -6.29 6.65 -21.41
N HIS A 197 -6.37 7.90 -21.88
CA HIS A 197 -6.41 8.22 -23.32
C HIS A 197 -5.20 7.69 -24.09
N SER A 198 -4.02 7.73 -23.49
CA SER A 198 -2.76 7.25 -24.09
C SER A 198 -2.52 5.75 -23.84
N ALA A 199 -3.29 5.10 -22.97
CA ALA A 199 -3.12 3.69 -22.58
C ALA A 199 -3.88 2.71 -23.50
N ARG A 200 -4.22 3.12 -24.73
CA ARG A 200 -5.02 2.32 -25.67
C ARG A 200 -4.39 0.96 -25.99
N GLY A 201 -3.06 0.89 -26.11
CA GLY A 201 -2.34 -0.35 -26.39
C GLY A 201 -2.47 -1.37 -25.24
N VAL A 202 -2.24 -0.92 -24.01
CA VAL A 202 -2.38 -1.74 -22.79
C VAL A 202 -3.83 -2.17 -22.59
N SER A 203 -4.78 -1.25 -22.77
CA SER A 203 -6.22 -1.55 -22.69
C SER A 203 -6.63 -2.63 -23.70
N ARG A 204 -6.11 -2.56 -24.92
CA ARG A 204 -6.36 -3.56 -25.97
C ARG A 204 -5.73 -4.91 -25.64
N LEU A 205 -4.52 -4.92 -25.07
CA LEU A 205 -3.89 -6.15 -24.60
C LEU A 205 -4.72 -6.83 -23.50
N GLY A 206 -5.20 -6.06 -22.52
CA GLY A 206 -6.09 -6.54 -21.46
C GLY A 206 -7.39 -7.14 -22.02
N GLN A 207 -8.03 -6.47 -22.98
CA GLN A 207 -9.24 -7.00 -23.66
C GLN A 207 -8.97 -8.29 -24.43
N VAL A 208 -7.80 -8.41 -25.08
CA VAL A 208 -7.38 -9.64 -25.77
C VAL A 208 -7.14 -10.77 -24.78
N MET A 209 -6.46 -10.49 -23.67
CA MET A 209 -6.27 -11.46 -22.59
C MET A 209 -7.62 -11.90 -22.01
N GLN A 210 -8.51 -10.97 -21.66
CA GLN A 210 -9.84 -11.29 -21.14
C GLN A 210 -10.64 -12.19 -22.09
N ARG A 211 -10.64 -11.88 -23.40
CA ARG A 211 -11.30 -12.71 -24.42
C ARG A 211 -10.70 -14.09 -24.55
N ASN A 212 -9.37 -14.22 -24.45
CA ASN A 212 -8.69 -15.50 -24.61
C ASN A 212 -8.76 -16.36 -23.33
N PHE A 213 -8.79 -15.76 -22.14
CA PHE A 213 -8.89 -16.48 -20.87
C PHE A 213 -10.32 -16.93 -20.53
N HIS A 214 -11.36 -16.29 -21.07
CA HIS A 214 -12.73 -16.84 -21.04
C HIS A 214 -12.89 -18.16 -21.82
N GLY A 215 -11.89 -18.59 -22.61
CA GLY A 215 -11.91 -19.90 -23.27
C GLY A 215 -11.10 -21.00 -22.57
N VAL A 216 -10.48 -20.72 -21.42
CA VAL A 216 -9.52 -21.64 -20.75
C VAL A 216 -10.02 -22.09 -19.36
N PHE A 217 -11.04 -21.42 -18.79
CA PHE A 217 -11.58 -21.75 -17.46
C PHE A 217 -13.12 -21.85 -17.43
N ASP A 218 -13.75 -22.22 -18.55
CA ASP A 218 -15.11 -22.78 -18.55
C ASP A 218 -15.09 -24.26 -18.13
#